data_AF-A0A8K0D906-F1
#
_entry.id   AF-A0A8K0D906-F1
#
_cell.length_a   1.000
_cell.length_b   1.000
_cell.length_c   1.000
_cell.angle_alpha   90.00
_cell.angle_beta   90.00
_cell.angle_gamma   90.00
#
_symmetry.space_group_name_H-M   'P 1'
#
loop_
_entity.id
_entity.type
_entity.pdbx_description
1 polymer ?
#
loop_
_entity_poly.entity_id
_entity_poly.type
_entity_poly.pdbx_seq_one_letter_code
_entity_poly.pdbx_strand_id
1 'polypeptide(L)'
;MKEKEANDLLQSAWIKDEEYRTLCMQKQIDQKEQYKRELHDQMILGEKTRRFQYEEFLREKKMLDDIVQRIHDEDVRAMEERMCKMKKTQQEIDAFKAAQELWKQKQKEVLAEENRKIQEYLLSKASDAKARQEAKERKEAAKAKICDDIAKQMYEAQRQQREREEIIMQLLEEEKKEELERRHQEEVEKELRQRIEVLTSLTRQMQEHEKQLRKQAEEDELYKEQLIAKIAEDERLEQLSNEKKRRKLIEVRKEVERMMIQRRQQKAEEMQRQLSILEEEQRAAEERKRLIQEERVRMLQEHAYNLIGYLPKGILQPDDLPHLASEVVDLYGGKHKTDVTKTEDCVK
;
A
#
# COMPACT_ATOMS: atom_id res chain seq x y z
N MET A 1 -199.91 137.77 -11.94
CA MET A 1 -198.51 138.17 -12.22
C MET A 1 -197.53 137.46 -11.28
N LYS A 2 -197.75 137.42 -9.95
CA LYS A 2 -196.81 136.82 -8.99
C LYS A 2 -196.69 135.27 -8.99
N GLU A 3 -197.72 134.52 -9.42
CA GLU A 3 -197.65 133.04 -9.47
C GLU A 3 -196.91 132.47 -10.69
N LYS A 4 -196.86 133.19 -11.82
CA LYS A 4 -196.11 132.75 -13.01
C LYS A 4 -194.60 132.89 -12.78
N GLU A 5 -194.18 134.00 -12.18
CA GLU A 5 -192.78 134.25 -11.82
C GLU A 5 -192.22 133.23 -10.81
N ALA A 6 -193.04 132.78 -9.85
CA ALA A 6 -192.63 131.76 -8.88
C ALA A 6 -192.46 130.36 -9.52
N ASN A 7 -193.28 130.04 -10.52
CA ASN A 7 -193.23 128.74 -11.21
C ASN A 7 -192.04 128.66 -12.18
N ASP A 8 -191.71 129.76 -12.86
CA ASP A 8 -190.53 129.86 -13.73
C ASP A 8 -189.22 129.77 -12.91
N LEU A 9 -189.19 130.33 -11.70
CA LEU A 9 -188.05 130.25 -10.79
C LEU A 9 -187.82 128.83 -10.27
N LEU A 10 -188.90 128.11 -9.93
CA LEU A 10 -188.84 126.70 -9.55
C LEU A 10 -188.39 125.80 -10.70
N GLN A 11 -188.91 126.00 -11.91
CA GLN A 11 -188.43 125.27 -13.09
C GLN A 11 -186.95 125.55 -13.36
N SER A 12 -186.50 126.80 -13.24
CA SER A 12 -185.08 127.14 -13.43
C SER A 12 -184.17 126.53 -12.35
N ALA A 13 -184.65 126.36 -11.12
CA ALA A 13 -183.91 125.70 -10.04
C ALA A 13 -183.86 124.18 -10.20
N TRP A 14 -184.95 123.57 -10.69
CA TRP A 14 -185.00 122.15 -11.00
C TRP A 14 -184.10 121.79 -12.18
N ILE A 15 -184.12 122.60 -13.26
CA ILE A 15 -183.22 122.44 -14.41
C ILE A 15 -181.76 122.56 -13.96
N LYS A 16 -181.43 123.53 -13.09
CA LYS A 16 -180.07 123.68 -12.53
C LYS A 16 -179.62 122.51 -11.64
N ASP A 17 -180.51 121.93 -10.82
CA ASP A 17 -180.19 120.75 -10.01
C ASP A 17 -180.02 119.49 -10.88
N GLU A 18 -180.80 119.37 -11.95
CA GLU A 18 -180.66 118.29 -12.94
C GLU A 18 -179.37 118.42 -13.76
N GLU A 19 -179.00 119.63 -14.18
CA GLU A 19 -177.70 119.95 -14.78
C GLU A 19 -176.52 119.69 -13.83
N TYR A 20 -176.67 120.00 -12.53
CA TYR A 20 -175.61 119.73 -11.55
C TYR A 20 -175.43 118.23 -11.29
N ARG A 21 -176.52 117.47 -11.20
CA ARG A 21 -176.47 115.99 -11.06
C ARG A 21 -175.85 115.33 -12.29
N THR A 22 -176.19 115.79 -13.50
CA THR A 22 -175.58 115.28 -14.74
C THR A 22 -174.09 115.61 -14.81
N LEU A 23 -173.66 116.81 -14.40
CA LEU A 23 -172.24 117.17 -14.31
C LEU A 23 -171.47 116.31 -13.27
N CYS A 24 -172.05 116.07 -12.09
CA CYS A 24 -171.45 115.19 -11.08
C CYS A 24 -171.35 113.74 -11.57
N MET A 25 -172.37 113.24 -12.26
CA MET A 25 -172.34 111.92 -12.90
C MET A 25 -171.29 111.85 -14.00
N GLN A 26 -171.16 112.88 -14.84
CA GLN A 26 -170.09 112.99 -15.85
C GLN A 26 -168.71 112.95 -15.20
N LYS A 27 -168.46 113.73 -14.14
CA LYS A 27 -167.19 113.68 -13.41
C LYS A 27 -166.88 112.31 -12.82
N GLN A 28 -167.88 111.59 -12.30
CA GLN A 28 -167.68 110.21 -11.81
C GLN A 28 -167.41 109.23 -12.95
N ILE A 29 -168.03 109.41 -14.11
CA ILE A 29 -167.75 108.63 -15.32
C ILE A 29 -166.32 108.91 -15.78
N ASP A 30 -165.90 110.17 -15.85
CA ASP A 30 -164.56 110.59 -16.25
C ASP A 30 -163.48 110.05 -15.29
N GLN A 31 -163.71 110.10 -13.98
CA GLN A 31 -162.80 109.51 -12.99
C GLN A 31 -162.70 107.98 -13.13
N LYS A 32 -163.82 107.30 -13.37
CA LYS A 32 -163.83 105.86 -13.64
C LYS A 32 -163.13 105.52 -14.95
N GLU A 33 -163.26 106.37 -15.97
CA GLU A 33 -162.52 106.22 -17.23
C GLU A 33 -161.03 106.43 -17.04
N GLN A 34 -160.61 107.45 -16.30
CA GLN A 34 -159.20 107.69 -15.96
C GLN A 34 -158.61 106.50 -15.20
N TYR A 35 -159.29 106.02 -14.16
CA TYR A 35 -158.84 104.84 -13.41
C TYR A 35 -158.76 103.57 -14.27
N LYS A 36 -159.72 103.37 -15.19
CA LYS A 36 -159.65 102.27 -16.17
C LYS A 36 -158.46 102.42 -17.11
N ARG A 37 -158.15 103.63 -17.57
CA ARG A 37 -156.98 103.93 -18.42
C ARG A 37 -155.68 103.63 -17.66
N GLU A 38 -155.55 104.10 -16.43
CA GLU A 38 -154.38 103.83 -15.58
C GLU A 38 -154.18 102.34 -15.30
N LEU A 39 -155.25 101.60 -15.00
CA LEU A 39 -155.16 100.15 -14.80
C LEU A 39 -154.77 99.43 -16.10
N HIS A 40 -155.29 99.88 -17.24
CA HIS A 40 -154.91 99.35 -18.55
C HIS A 40 -153.43 99.63 -18.85
N ASP A 41 -152.95 100.83 -18.55
CA ASP A 41 -151.55 101.21 -18.71
C ASP A 41 -150.64 100.39 -17.79
N GLN A 42 -151.05 100.12 -16.54
CA GLN A 42 -150.32 99.22 -15.62
C GLN A 42 -150.25 97.79 -16.16
N MET A 43 -151.35 97.27 -16.73
CA MET A 43 -151.35 95.96 -17.38
C MET A 43 -150.41 95.93 -18.60
N ILE A 44 -150.45 96.96 -19.44
CA ILE A 44 -149.56 97.09 -20.60
C ILE A 44 -148.10 97.16 -20.16
N LEU A 45 -147.79 97.96 -19.13
CA LEU A 45 -146.43 98.06 -18.59
C LEU A 45 -145.96 96.73 -18.03
N GLY A 46 -146.80 96.03 -17.24
CA GLY A 46 -146.48 94.71 -16.72
C GLY A 46 -146.21 93.69 -17.84
N GLU A 47 -147.02 93.70 -18.90
CA GLU A 47 -146.79 92.83 -20.07
C GLU A 47 -145.51 93.22 -20.83
N LYS A 48 -145.26 94.50 -21.05
CA LYS A 48 -144.02 95.00 -21.68
C LYS A 48 -142.78 94.61 -20.88
N THR A 49 -142.81 94.73 -19.56
CA THR A 49 -141.71 94.31 -18.69
C THR A 49 -141.49 92.79 -18.77
N ARG A 50 -142.57 92.01 -18.77
CA ARG A 50 -142.46 90.54 -18.93
C ARG A 50 -141.88 90.15 -20.28
N ARG A 51 -142.27 90.83 -21.37
CA ARG A 51 -141.70 90.64 -22.71
C ARG A 51 -140.21 91.00 -22.73
N PHE A 52 -139.83 92.15 -22.18
CA PHE A 52 -138.44 92.58 -22.08
C PHE A 52 -137.57 91.60 -21.29
N GLN A 53 -138.04 91.14 -20.13
CA GLN A 53 -137.32 90.13 -19.33
C GLN A 53 -137.15 88.80 -20.06
N TYR A 54 -138.17 88.38 -20.82
CA TYR A 54 -138.09 87.16 -21.61
C TYR A 54 -137.11 87.29 -22.78
N GLU A 55 -137.09 88.44 -23.46
CA GLU A 55 -136.11 88.74 -24.51
C GLU A 55 -134.67 88.75 -23.96
N GLU A 56 -134.44 89.39 -22.81
CA GLU A 56 -133.13 89.38 -22.15
C GLU A 56 -132.74 87.97 -21.68
N PHE A 57 -133.67 87.18 -21.13
CA PHE A 57 -133.42 85.78 -20.79
C PHE A 57 -133.01 84.94 -22.01
N LEU A 58 -133.69 85.11 -23.15
CA LEU A 58 -133.32 84.41 -24.38
C LEU A 58 -131.93 84.82 -24.88
N ARG A 59 -131.60 86.11 -24.74
CA ARG A 59 -130.28 86.64 -25.10
C ARG A 59 -129.19 86.06 -24.19
N GLU A 60 -129.40 86.05 -22.88
CA GLU A 60 -128.50 85.46 -21.90
C GLU A 60 -128.34 83.95 -22.11
N LYS A 61 -129.45 83.23 -22.33
CA LYS A 61 -129.42 81.78 -22.61
C LYS A 61 -128.58 81.49 -23.85
N LYS A 62 -128.81 82.22 -24.96
CA LYS A 62 -128.03 82.06 -26.18
C LYS A 62 -126.54 82.33 -25.93
N MET A 63 -126.21 83.37 -25.17
CA MET A 63 -124.83 83.68 -24.80
C MET A 63 -124.20 82.57 -23.95
N LEU A 64 -124.93 82.01 -22.99
CA LEU A 64 -124.46 80.88 -22.17
C LEU A 64 -124.28 79.60 -22.99
N ASP A 65 -125.23 79.29 -23.87
CA ASP A 65 -125.14 78.16 -24.80
C ASP A 65 -123.91 78.32 -25.72
N ASP A 66 -123.65 79.52 -26.25
CA ASP A 66 -122.46 79.85 -27.03
C ASP A 66 -121.15 79.71 -26.21
N ILE A 67 -121.16 80.06 -24.92
CA ILE A 67 -120.01 79.90 -24.03
C ILE A 67 -119.75 78.41 -23.76
N VAL A 68 -120.78 77.63 -23.44
CA VAL A 68 -120.65 76.18 -23.21
C VAL A 68 -120.15 75.47 -24.46
N GLN A 69 -120.67 75.84 -25.64
CA GLN A 69 -120.20 75.29 -26.90
C GLN A 69 -118.71 75.61 -27.12
N ARG A 70 -118.27 76.85 -26.88
CA ARG A 70 -116.84 77.21 -26.97
C ARG A 70 -115.97 76.41 -26.01
N ILE A 71 -116.39 76.22 -24.76
CA ILE A 71 -115.64 75.42 -23.78
C ILE A 71 -115.50 73.98 -24.30
N HIS A 72 -116.58 73.39 -24.80
CA HIS A 72 -116.54 72.04 -25.35
C HIS A 72 -115.61 71.93 -26.56
N ASP A 73 -115.68 72.89 -27.49
CA ASP A 73 -114.80 72.95 -28.66
C ASP A 73 -113.33 73.17 -28.28
N GLU A 74 -113.06 73.95 -27.22
CA GLU A 74 -111.73 74.12 -26.64
C GLU A 74 -111.21 72.84 -25.98
N ASP A 75 -112.05 72.13 -25.22
CA ASP A 75 -111.70 70.86 -24.58
C ASP A 75 -111.40 69.77 -25.62
N VAL A 76 -112.21 69.68 -26.69
CA VAL A 76 -111.99 68.74 -27.80
C VAL A 76 -110.65 69.05 -28.49
N ARG A 77 -110.39 70.32 -28.84
CA ARG A 77 -109.11 70.72 -29.44
C ARG A 77 -107.92 70.43 -28.53
N ALA A 78 -108.05 70.71 -27.24
CA ALA A 78 -107.00 70.42 -26.27
C ALA A 78 -106.71 68.90 -26.16
N MET A 79 -107.75 68.05 -26.22
CA MET A 79 -107.58 66.61 -26.27
C MET A 79 -106.90 66.14 -27.56
N GLU A 80 -107.32 66.65 -28.73
CA GLU A 80 -106.69 66.34 -30.01
C GLU A 80 -105.22 66.73 -30.06
N GLU A 81 -104.87 67.92 -29.54
CA GLU A 81 -103.49 68.37 -29.44
C GLU A 81 -102.65 67.46 -28.54
N ARG A 82 -103.19 67.06 -27.38
CA ARG A 82 -102.52 66.12 -26.47
C ARG A 82 -102.28 64.77 -27.15
N MET A 83 -103.28 64.25 -27.86
CA MET A 83 -103.16 63.00 -28.62
C MET A 83 -102.14 63.12 -29.76
N CYS A 84 -102.12 64.24 -30.47
CA CYS A 84 -101.14 64.51 -31.53
C CYS A 84 -99.71 64.57 -30.96
N LYS A 85 -99.52 65.29 -29.85
CA LYS A 85 -98.23 65.35 -29.13
C LYS A 85 -97.78 63.95 -28.69
N MET A 86 -98.67 63.17 -28.07
CA MET A 86 -98.37 61.80 -27.64
C MET A 86 -97.97 60.90 -28.82
N LYS A 87 -98.72 60.96 -29.93
CA LYS A 87 -98.40 60.20 -31.16
C LYS A 87 -97.03 60.59 -31.74
N LYS A 88 -96.71 61.88 -31.79
CA LYS A 88 -95.38 62.36 -32.24
C LYS A 88 -94.27 61.84 -31.34
N THR A 89 -94.42 61.96 -30.02
CA THR A 89 -93.41 61.45 -29.08
C THR A 89 -93.25 59.93 -29.18
N GLN A 90 -94.34 59.19 -29.42
CA GLN A 90 -94.28 57.75 -29.61
C GLN A 90 -93.52 57.38 -30.90
N GLN A 91 -93.79 58.08 -32.00
CA GLN A 91 -93.07 57.90 -33.26
C GLN A 91 -91.57 58.21 -33.13
N GLU A 92 -91.21 59.27 -32.40
CA GLU A 92 -89.82 59.61 -32.11
C GLU A 92 -89.13 58.52 -31.28
N ILE A 93 -89.81 57.99 -30.25
CA ILE A 93 -89.29 56.87 -29.44
C ILE A 93 -89.08 55.62 -30.30
N ASP A 94 -90.05 55.27 -31.16
CA ASP A 94 -89.96 54.08 -32.00
C ASP A 94 -88.86 54.22 -33.06
N ALA A 95 -88.73 55.40 -33.68
CA ALA A 95 -87.63 55.71 -34.59
C ALA A 95 -86.26 55.62 -33.88
N PHE A 96 -86.16 56.13 -32.65
CA PHE A 96 -84.94 56.04 -31.85
C PHE A 96 -84.58 54.58 -31.52
N LYS A 97 -85.56 53.77 -31.10
CA LYS A 97 -85.35 52.34 -30.83
C LYS A 97 -84.91 51.58 -32.08
N ALA A 98 -85.53 51.85 -33.23
CA ALA A 98 -85.14 51.24 -34.50
C ALA A 98 -83.69 51.63 -34.89
N ALA A 99 -83.34 52.91 -34.75
CA ALA A 99 -81.97 53.39 -35.01
C ALA A 99 -80.95 52.75 -34.05
N GLN A 100 -81.31 52.60 -32.77
CA GLN A 100 -80.46 51.95 -31.77
C GLN A 100 -80.25 50.47 -32.11
N GLU A 101 -81.27 49.76 -32.56
CA GLU A 101 -81.16 48.35 -32.94
C GLU A 101 -80.30 48.17 -34.18
N LEU A 102 -80.48 49.02 -35.20
CA LEU A 102 -79.61 49.05 -36.39
C LEU A 102 -78.15 49.33 -36.00
N TRP A 103 -77.92 50.27 -35.08
CA TRP A 103 -76.57 50.55 -34.58
C TRP A 103 -75.96 49.34 -33.87
N LYS A 104 -76.72 48.66 -33.01
CA LYS A 104 -76.26 47.42 -32.34
C LYS A 104 -75.93 46.32 -33.34
N GLN A 105 -76.75 46.13 -34.36
CA GLN A 105 -76.50 45.15 -35.42
C GLN A 105 -75.20 45.46 -36.17
N LYS A 106 -75.04 46.72 -36.59
CA LYS A 106 -73.80 47.17 -37.26
C LYS A 106 -72.57 47.00 -36.37
N GLN A 107 -72.68 47.28 -35.07
CA GLN A 107 -71.58 47.04 -34.12
C GLN A 107 -71.24 45.55 -34.01
N LYS A 108 -72.26 44.69 -33.96
CA LYS A 108 -72.07 43.23 -33.91
C LYS A 108 -71.37 42.71 -35.17
N GLU A 109 -71.71 43.24 -36.34
CA GLU A 109 -71.05 42.90 -37.61
C GLU A 109 -69.57 43.32 -37.60
N VAL A 110 -69.27 44.55 -37.19
CA VAL A 110 -67.88 45.03 -37.07
C VAL A 110 -67.07 44.16 -36.11
N LEU A 111 -67.63 43.85 -34.93
CA LEU A 111 -66.98 42.96 -33.97
C LEU A 111 -66.78 41.54 -34.53
N ALA A 112 -67.73 41.03 -35.32
CA ALA A 112 -67.60 39.72 -35.95
C ALA A 112 -66.47 39.69 -36.99
N GLU A 113 -66.32 40.75 -37.80
CA GLU A 113 -65.21 40.90 -38.74
C GLU A 113 -63.85 41.02 -38.03
N GLU A 114 -63.78 41.82 -36.97
CA GLU A 114 -62.57 41.94 -36.14
C GLU A 114 -62.19 40.60 -35.50
N ASN A 115 -63.17 39.89 -34.92
CA ASN A 115 -62.96 38.55 -34.38
C ASN A 115 -62.46 37.58 -35.45
N ARG A 116 -62.99 37.65 -36.68
CA ARG A 116 -62.50 36.82 -37.79
C ARG A 116 -61.03 37.13 -38.11
N LYS A 117 -60.66 38.40 -38.19
CA LYS A 117 -59.26 38.82 -38.41
C LYS A 117 -58.34 38.35 -37.28
N ILE A 118 -58.80 38.44 -36.02
CA ILE A 118 -58.06 37.94 -34.86
C ILE A 118 -57.85 36.43 -34.97
N GLN A 119 -58.87 35.66 -35.34
CA GLN A 119 -58.76 34.21 -35.54
C GLN A 119 -57.76 33.86 -36.66
N GLU A 120 -57.87 34.52 -37.82
CA GLU A 120 -56.93 34.34 -38.93
C GLU A 120 -55.47 34.62 -38.50
N TYR A 121 -55.27 35.70 -37.73
CA TYR A 121 -53.96 36.02 -37.16
C TYR A 121 -53.45 34.96 -36.18
N LEU A 122 -54.30 34.48 -35.27
CA LEU A 122 -53.94 33.44 -34.31
C LEU A 122 -53.58 32.12 -35.01
N LEU A 123 -54.32 31.73 -36.04
CA LEU A 123 -54.02 30.54 -36.84
C LEU A 123 -52.68 30.67 -37.56
N SER A 124 -52.42 31.83 -38.18
CA SER A 124 -51.13 32.12 -38.82
C SER A 124 -49.98 32.05 -37.81
N LYS A 125 -50.14 32.68 -36.64
CA LYS A 125 -49.14 32.61 -35.56
C LYS A 125 -48.92 31.21 -35.00
N ALA A 126 -49.97 30.41 -34.88
CA ALA A 126 -49.88 29.03 -34.45
C ALA A 126 -49.11 28.18 -35.47
N SER A 127 -49.38 28.38 -36.77
CA SER A 127 -48.65 27.73 -37.86
C SER A 127 -47.16 28.10 -37.84
N ASP A 128 -46.83 29.39 -37.72
CA ASP A 128 -45.45 29.87 -37.59
C ASP A 128 -44.75 29.26 -36.36
N ALA A 129 -45.44 29.20 -35.22
CA ALA A 129 -44.90 28.59 -34.00
C ALA A 129 -44.62 27.11 -34.19
N LYS A 130 -45.54 26.37 -34.84
CA LYS A 130 -45.35 24.96 -35.19
C LYS A 130 -44.18 24.77 -36.14
N ALA A 131 -44.06 25.59 -37.19
CA ALA A 131 -42.94 25.54 -38.13
C ALA A 131 -41.59 25.82 -37.44
N ARG A 132 -41.54 26.78 -36.49
CA ARG A 132 -40.35 27.03 -35.67
C ARG A 132 -40.00 25.83 -34.79
N GLN A 133 -41.01 25.20 -34.19
CA GLN A 133 -40.83 24.01 -33.36
C GLN A 133 -40.29 22.82 -34.18
N GLU A 134 -40.89 22.53 -35.33
CA GLU A 134 -40.42 21.49 -36.24
C GLU A 134 -38.99 21.76 -36.74
N ALA A 135 -38.65 23.02 -37.04
CA ALA A 135 -37.29 23.40 -37.42
C ALA A 135 -36.28 23.21 -36.28
N LYS A 136 -36.69 23.46 -35.02
CA LYS A 136 -35.88 23.20 -33.83
C LYS A 136 -35.66 21.70 -33.63
N GLU A 137 -36.72 20.90 -33.72
CA GLU A 137 -36.66 19.44 -33.61
C GLU A 137 -35.76 18.83 -34.70
N ARG A 138 -35.84 19.31 -35.95
CA ARG A 138 -34.92 18.88 -37.02
C ARG A 138 -33.46 19.19 -36.70
N LYS A 139 -33.18 20.38 -36.15
CA LYS A 139 -31.81 20.74 -35.72
C LYS A 139 -31.34 19.87 -34.55
N GLU A 140 -32.20 19.57 -33.60
CA GLU A 140 -31.89 18.70 -32.46
C GLU A 140 -31.63 17.26 -32.93
N ALA A 141 -32.45 16.73 -33.85
CA ALA A 141 -32.24 15.42 -34.45
C ALA A 141 -30.91 15.35 -35.23
N ALA A 142 -30.55 16.41 -35.97
CA ALA A 142 -29.25 16.48 -36.65
C ALA A 142 -28.09 16.50 -35.65
N LYS A 143 -28.20 17.26 -34.56
CA LYS A 143 -27.20 17.27 -33.48
C LYS A 143 -27.08 15.91 -32.80
N ALA A 144 -28.19 15.23 -32.54
CA ALA A 144 -28.19 13.90 -31.94
C ALA A 144 -27.44 12.89 -32.82
N LYS A 145 -27.69 12.88 -34.13
CA LYS A 145 -26.95 12.04 -35.08
C LYS A 145 -25.44 12.32 -35.03
N ILE A 146 -25.04 13.58 -35.02
CA ILE A 146 -23.61 13.96 -34.91
C ILE A 146 -23.03 13.48 -33.58
N CYS A 147 -23.77 13.61 -32.47
CA CYS A 147 -23.32 13.11 -31.16
C CYS A 147 -23.16 11.59 -31.16
N ASP A 148 -24.09 10.86 -31.77
CA ASP A 148 -24.02 9.39 -31.91
C ASP A 148 -22.82 8.96 -32.74
N ASP A 149 -22.52 9.67 -33.83
CA ASP A 149 -21.37 9.40 -34.69
C ASP A 149 -20.04 9.68 -33.97
N ILE A 150 -19.97 10.79 -33.22
CA ILE A 150 -18.80 11.10 -32.36
C ILE A 150 -18.64 10.02 -31.29
N ALA A 151 -19.73 9.58 -30.63
CA ALA A 151 -19.68 8.54 -29.62
C ALA A 151 -19.15 7.21 -30.18
N LYS A 152 -19.58 6.82 -31.38
CA LYS A 152 -19.06 5.63 -32.09
C LYS A 152 -17.58 5.76 -32.39
N GLN A 153 -17.14 6.90 -32.93
CA GLN A 153 -15.72 7.14 -33.23
C GLN A 153 -14.86 7.09 -31.95
N MET A 154 -15.33 7.68 -30.85
CA MET A 154 -14.63 7.61 -29.56
C MET A 154 -14.54 6.17 -29.05
N TYR A 155 -15.62 5.40 -29.17
CA TYR A 155 -15.63 3.99 -28.78
C TYR A 155 -14.65 3.16 -29.61
N GLU A 156 -14.64 3.33 -30.94
CA GLU A 156 -13.70 2.65 -31.84
C GLU A 156 -12.25 3.04 -31.54
N ALA A 157 -11.97 4.33 -31.34
CA ALA A 157 -10.63 4.80 -30.98
C ALA A 157 -10.16 4.22 -29.64
N GLN A 158 -11.04 4.19 -28.63
CA GLN A 158 -10.74 3.60 -27.33
C GLN A 158 -10.51 2.09 -27.44
N ARG A 159 -11.30 1.39 -28.26
CA ARG A 159 -11.10 -0.03 -28.53
C ARG A 159 -9.73 -0.29 -29.17
N GLN A 160 -9.36 0.49 -30.18
CA GLN A 160 -8.05 0.40 -30.82
C GLN A 160 -6.90 0.70 -29.85
N GLN A 161 -7.07 1.64 -28.92
CA GLN A 161 -6.09 1.91 -27.87
C GLN A 161 -5.91 0.70 -26.94
N ARG A 162 -7.00 0.08 -26.49
CA ARG A 162 -6.92 -1.13 -25.65
C ARG A 162 -6.26 -2.29 -26.38
N GLU A 163 -6.63 -2.53 -27.64
CA GLU A 163 -6.00 -3.57 -28.48
C GLU A 163 -4.49 -3.31 -28.63
N ARG A 164 -4.07 -2.05 -28.81
CA ARG A 164 -2.64 -1.67 -28.84
C ARG A 164 -1.94 -1.89 -27.51
N GLU A 165 -2.56 -1.50 -26.40
CA GLU A 165 -2.01 -1.71 -25.05
C GLU A 165 -1.85 -3.20 -24.73
N GLU A 166 -2.82 -4.03 -25.12
CA GLU A 166 -2.75 -5.49 -25.01
C GLU A 166 -1.57 -6.06 -25.81
N ILE A 167 -1.39 -5.62 -27.06
CA ILE A 167 -0.25 -6.05 -27.90
C ILE A 167 1.09 -5.62 -27.28
N ILE A 168 1.20 -4.39 -26.76
CA ILE A 168 2.41 -3.91 -26.09
C ILE A 168 2.71 -4.74 -24.85
N MET A 169 1.70 -5.07 -24.05
CA MET A 169 1.85 -5.90 -22.85
C MET A 169 2.32 -7.31 -23.22
N GLN A 170 1.73 -7.92 -24.25
CA GLN A 170 2.15 -9.22 -24.76
C GLN A 170 3.60 -9.20 -25.24
N LEU A 171 3.99 -8.18 -26.02
CA LEU A 171 5.37 -8.05 -26.49
C LEU A 171 6.35 -7.93 -25.32
N LEU A 172 6.02 -7.12 -24.31
CA LEU A 172 6.86 -6.96 -23.12
C LEU A 172 6.96 -8.24 -22.28
N GLU A 173 5.90 -9.04 -22.23
CA GLU A 173 5.94 -10.37 -21.60
C GLU A 173 6.85 -11.34 -22.36
N GLU A 174 6.78 -11.36 -23.70
CA GLU A 174 7.66 -12.18 -24.52
C GLU A 174 9.13 -11.73 -24.42
N GLU A 175 9.42 -10.43 -24.48
CA GLU A 175 10.79 -9.90 -24.27
C GLU A 175 11.36 -10.33 -22.91
N LYS A 176 10.54 -10.30 -21.85
CA LYS A 176 10.96 -10.79 -20.52
C LYS A 176 11.22 -12.29 -20.51
N LYS A 177 10.41 -13.10 -21.21
CA LYS A 177 10.65 -14.55 -21.34
C LYS A 177 11.95 -14.81 -22.08
N GLU A 178 12.18 -14.13 -23.20
CA GLU A 178 13.44 -14.24 -23.95
C GLU A 178 14.65 -13.84 -23.11
N GLU A 179 14.55 -12.77 -22.30
CA GLU A 179 15.61 -12.41 -21.37
C GLU A 179 15.88 -13.49 -20.32
N LEU A 180 14.84 -14.09 -19.75
CA LEU A 180 14.97 -15.17 -18.77
C LEU A 180 15.58 -16.43 -19.40
N GLU A 181 15.15 -16.79 -20.61
CA GLU A 181 15.72 -17.89 -21.37
C GLU A 181 17.18 -17.63 -21.70
N ARG A 182 17.54 -16.41 -22.11
CA ARG A 182 18.94 -16.03 -22.36
C ARG A 182 19.78 -16.12 -21.09
N ARG A 183 19.29 -15.62 -19.96
CA ARG A 183 19.98 -15.75 -18.66
C ARG A 183 20.16 -17.21 -18.27
N HIS A 184 19.13 -18.04 -18.45
CA HIS A 184 19.21 -19.47 -18.19
C HIS A 184 20.23 -20.16 -19.10
N GLN A 185 20.26 -19.82 -20.39
CA GLN A 185 21.28 -20.32 -21.32
C GLN A 185 22.70 -19.89 -20.91
N GLU A 186 22.89 -18.63 -20.51
CA GLU A 186 24.18 -18.13 -20.01
C GLU A 186 24.61 -18.84 -18.70
N GLU A 187 23.68 -19.15 -17.81
CA GLU A 187 23.93 -19.92 -16.58
C GLU A 187 24.35 -21.36 -16.90
N VAL A 188 23.60 -22.04 -17.76
CA VAL A 188 23.92 -23.41 -18.23
C VAL A 188 25.28 -23.43 -18.94
N GLU A 189 25.59 -22.42 -19.75
CA GLU A 189 26.90 -22.31 -20.41
C GLU A 189 28.04 -22.12 -19.39
N LYS A 190 27.85 -21.29 -18.36
CA LYS A 190 28.82 -21.12 -17.27
C LYS A 190 29.05 -22.42 -16.49
N GLU A 191 27.98 -23.13 -16.13
CA GLU A 191 28.09 -24.42 -15.44
C GLU A 191 28.82 -25.45 -16.30
N LEU A 192 28.53 -25.49 -17.60
CA LEU A 192 29.22 -26.38 -18.55
C LEU A 192 30.71 -26.03 -18.66
N ARG A 193 31.05 -24.74 -18.79
CA ARG A 193 32.44 -24.26 -18.81
C ARG A 193 33.18 -24.65 -17.54
N GLN A 194 32.59 -24.45 -16.36
CA GLN A 194 33.18 -24.86 -15.08
C GLN A 194 33.39 -26.38 -15.03
N ARG A 195 32.42 -27.17 -15.48
CA ARG A 195 32.53 -28.63 -15.51
C ARG A 195 33.66 -29.10 -16.43
N ILE A 196 33.80 -28.47 -17.60
CA ILE A 196 34.91 -28.74 -18.53
C ILE A 196 36.25 -28.34 -17.90
N GLU A 197 36.34 -27.18 -17.24
CA GLU A 197 37.54 -26.74 -16.54
C GLU A 197 37.96 -27.72 -15.43
N VAL A 198 37.01 -28.19 -14.62
CA VAL A 198 37.28 -29.21 -13.59
C VAL A 198 37.79 -30.51 -14.22
N LEU A 199 37.12 -31.02 -15.26
CA LEU A 199 37.54 -32.26 -15.94
C LEU A 199 38.92 -32.13 -16.59
N THR A 200 39.19 -31.01 -17.27
CA THR A 200 40.50 -30.75 -17.88
C THR A 200 41.60 -30.61 -16.83
N SER A 201 41.33 -29.93 -15.72
CA SER A 201 42.28 -29.81 -14.61
C SER A 201 42.59 -31.15 -13.95
N LEU A 202 41.58 -32.00 -13.73
CA LEU A 202 41.74 -33.35 -13.20
C LEU A 202 42.54 -34.23 -14.17
N THR A 203 42.23 -34.17 -15.46
CA THR A 203 42.96 -34.90 -16.50
C THR A 203 44.43 -34.47 -16.52
N ARG A 204 44.70 -33.16 -16.41
CA ARG A 204 46.06 -32.62 -16.30
C ARG A 204 46.77 -33.12 -15.04
N GLN A 205 46.12 -33.10 -13.88
CA GLN A 205 46.68 -33.64 -12.64
C GLN A 205 47.00 -35.13 -12.75
N MET A 206 46.12 -35.93 -13.37
CA MET A 206 46.38 -37.35 -13.60
C MET A 206 47.58 -37.57 -14.54
N GLN A 207 47.69 -36.79 -15.62
CA GLN A 207 48.85 -36.85 -16.53
C GLN A 207 50.15 -36.42 -15.83
N GLU A 208 50.11 -35.38 -15.00
CA GLU A 208 51.25 -34.93 -14.20
C GLU A 208 51.66 -36.00 -13.18
N HIS A 209 50.71 -36.61 -12.48
CA HIS A 209 50.95 -37.73 -11.56
C HIS A 209 51.55 -38.95 -12.27
N GLU A 210 51.00 -39.33 -13.44
CA GLU A 210 51.55 -40.43 -14.23
C GLU A 210 52.99 -40.15 -14.69
N LYS A 211 53.28 -38.91 -15.13
CA LYS A 211 54.65 -38.50 -15.48
C LYS A 211 55.58 -38.53 -14.27
N GLN A 212 55.12 -38.12 -13.10
CA GLN A 212 55.90 -38.21 -11.86
C GLN A 212 56.20 -39.66 -11.49
N LEU A 213 55.21 -40.55 -11.58
CA LEU A 213 55.39 -41.97 -11.32
C LEU A 213 56.38 -42.62 -12.30
N ARG A 214 56.31 -42.27 -13.59
CA ARG A 214 57.29 -42.73 -14.58
C ARG A 214 58.70 -42.26 -14.26
N LYS A 215 58.87 -40.98 -13.89
CA LYS A 215 60.17 -40.44 -13.46
C LYS A 215 60.70 -41.13 -12.20
N GLN A 216 59.83 -41.36 -11.20
CA GLN A 216 60.21 -42.10 -10.00
C GLN A 216 60.62 -43.54 -10.32
N ALA A 217 59.91 -44.22 -11.24
CA ALA A 217 60.28 -45.56 -11.68
C ALA A 217 61.63 -45.57 -12.42
N GLU A 218 61.89 -44.59 -13.29
CA GLU A 218 63.19 -44.40 -13.96
C GLU A 218 64.31 -44.11 -12.95
N GLU A 219 64.06 -43.25 -11.95
CA GLU A 219 65.00 -42.96 -10.86
C GLU A 219 65.26 -44.19 -9.97
N ASP A 220 64.24 -44.98 -9.65
CA ASP A 220 64.35 -46.23 -8.90
C ASP A 220 65.12 -47.30 -9.69
N GLU A 221 64.93 -47.39 -11.01
CA GLU A 221 65.71 -48.28 -11.88
C GLU A 221 67.18 -47.87 -11.90
N LEU A 222 67.47 -46.58 -12.11
CA LEU A 222 68.83 -46.04 -12.04
C LEU A 222 69.46 -46.28 -10.66
N TYR A 223 68.70 -46.11 -9.58
CA TYR A 223 69.18 -46.38 -8.22
C TYR A 223 69.46 -47.86 -7.98
N LYS A 224 68.61 -48.76 -8.48
CA LYS A 224 68.86 -50.21 -8.43
C LYS A 224 70.12 -50.59 -9.20
N GLU A 225 70.33 -50.05 -10.40
CA GLU A 225 71.54 -50.29 -11.18
C GLU A 225 72.80 -49.80 -10.44
N GLN A 226 72.75 -48.60 -9.86
CA GLN A 226 73.85 -48.05 -9.05
C GLN A 226 74.11 -48.90 -7.79
N LEU A 227 73.06 -49.39 -7.14
CA LEU A 227 73.19 -50.24 -5.96
C LEU A 227 73.80 -51.61 -6.31
N ILE A 228 73.37 -52.22 -7.41
CA ILE A 228 73.94 -53.49 -7.91
C ILE A 228 75.42 -53.29 -8.27
N ALA A 229 75.77 -52.19 -8.95
CA ALA A 229 77.16 -51.86 -9.27
C ALA A 229 78.01 -51.69 -8.00
N LYS A 230 77.49 -50.97 -6.99
CA LYS A 230 78.16 -50.79 -5.71
C LYS A 230 78.35 -52.10 -4.95
N ILE A 231 77.34 -52.96 -4.90
CA ILE A 231 77.45 -54.29 -4.29
C ILE A 231 78.50 -55.14 -5.01
N ALA A 232 78.58 -55.08 -6.34
CA ALA A 232 79.60 -55.78 -7.11
C ALA A 232 81.03 -55.23 -6.86
N GLU A 233 81.17 -53.91 -6.70
CA GLU A 233 82.44 -53.29 -6.30
C GLU A 233 82.86 -53.70 -4.87
N ASP A 234 81.92 -53.68 -3.93
CA ASP A 234 82.16 -54.07 -2.54
C ASP A 234 82.51 -55.57 -2.43
N GLU A 235 81.84 -56.46 -3.17
CA GLU A 235 82.15 -57.89 -3.23
C GLU A 235 83.55 -58.14 -3.83
N ARG A 236 83.95 -57.38 -4.86
CA ARG A 236 85.31 -57.41 -5.41
C ARG A 236 86.37 -56.96 -4.40
N LEU A 237 86.07 -55.93 -3.60
CA LEU A 237 86.95 -55.46 -2.52
C LEU A 237 87.03 -56.48 -1.37
N GLU A 238 85.93 -57.14 -1.02
CA GLU A 238 85.92 -58.21 -0.03
C GLU A 238 86.76 -59.41 -0.46
N GLN A 239 86.67 -59.83 -1.73
CA GLN A 239 87.52 -60.90 -2.27
C GLN A 239 89.02 -60.55 -2.12
N LEU A 240 89.43 -59.34 -2.51
CA LEU A 240 90.82 -58.87 -2.35
C LEU A 240 91.24 -58.75 -0.88
N SER A 241 90.33 -58.33 0.00
CA SER A 241 90.56 -58.23 1.45
C SER A 241 90.74 -59.61 2.09
N ASN A 242 89.93 -60.59 1.69
CA ASN A 242 90.02 -61.98 2.16
C ASN A 242 91.31 -62.65 1.69
N GLU A 243 91.75 -62.42 0.45
CA GLU A 243 93.08 -62.84 -0.01
C GLU A 243 94.21 -62.19 0.80
N LYS A 244 94.10 -60.89 1.10
CA LYS A 244 95.08 -60.16 1.92
C LYS A 244 95.13 -60.68 3.36
N LYS A 245 93.99 -60.98 3.98
CA LYS A 245 93.90 -61.62 5.31
C LYS A 245 94.54 -63.01 5.29
N ARG A 246 94.30 -63.82 4.25
CA ARG A 246 94.92 -65.15 4.08
C ARG A 246 96.45 -65.07 3.99
N ARG A 247 97.00 -64.12 3.21
CA ARG A 247 98.46 -63.90 3.13
C ARG A 247 99.05 -63.47 4.48
N LYS A 248 98.42 -62.52 5.18
CA LYS A 248 98.87 -62.07 6.52
C LYS A 248 98.87 -63.20 7.55
N LEU A 249 97.88 -64.09 7.54
CA LEU A 249 97.84 -65.21 8.48
C LEU A 249 99.03 -66.18 8.27
N ILE A 250 99.41 -66.41 7.00
CA ILE A 250 100.59 -67.23 6.65
C ILE A 250 101.89 -66.56 7.14
N GLU A 251 102.00 -65.23 7.01
CA GLU A 251 103.16 -64.48 7.52
C GLU A 251 103.24 -64.54 9.05
N VAL A 252 102.14 -64.28 9.76
CA VAL A 252 102.07 -64.36 11.23
C VAL A 252 102.43 -65.78 11.71
N ARG A 253 101.96 -66.82 11.01
CA ARG A 253 102.32 -68.21 11.34
C ARG A 253 103.83 -68.47 11.24
N LYS A 254 104.50 -67.96 10.20
CA LYS A 254 105.95 -68.05 10.04
C LYS A 254 106.71 -67.25 11.11
N GLU A 255 106.19 -66.09 11.51
CA GLU A 255 106.78 -65.24 12.56
C GLU A 255 106.76 -65.94 13.94
N VAL A 256 105.62 -66.54 14.30
CA VAL A 256 105.45 -67.27 15.57
C VAL A 256 106.37 -68.49 15.64
N GLU A 257 106.55 -69.20 14.53
CA GLU A 257 107.45 -70.35 14.45
C GLU A 257 108.91 -69.95 14.70
N ARG A 258 109.34 -68.78 14.18
CA ARG A 258 110.67 -68.21 14.48
C ARG A 258 110.84 -67.84 15.95
N MET A 259 109.84 -67.21 16.57
CA MET A 259 109.89 -66.85 18.01
C MET A 259 109.97 -68.08 18.91
N MET A 260 109.31 -69.18 18.56
CA MET A 260 109.36 -70.43 19.33
C MET A 260 110.75 -71.09 19.28
N ILE A 261 111.48 -70.97 18.18
CA ILE A 261 112.86 -71.48 18.05
C ILE A 261 113.83 -70.65 18.92
N GLN A 262 113.72 -69.31 18.90
CA GLN A 262 114.52 -68.43 19.76
C GLN A 262 114.28 -68.68 21.25
N ARG A 263 113.03 -68.90 21.66
CA ARG A 263 112.69 -69.19 23.06
C ARG A 263 113.29 -70.50 23.57
N ARG A 264 113.44 -71.51 22.70
CA ARG A 264 114.13 -72.78 23.06
C ARG A 264 115.64 -72.59 23.23
N GLN A 265 116.28 -71.72 22.43
CA GLN A 265 117.70 -71.41 22.55
C GLN A 265 118.01 -70.64 23.85
N GLN A 266 117.22 -69.62 24.18
CA GLN A 266 117.40 -68.86 25.43
C GLN A 266 117.25 -69.72 26.70
N LYS A 267 116.33 -70.69 26.68
CA LYS A 267 116.13 -71.60 27.81
C LYS A 267 117.29 -72.60 28.00
N ALA A 268 117.97 -72.96 26.92
CA ALA A 268 119.17 -73.80 26.99
C ALA A 268 120.37 -73.01 27.58
N GLU A 269 120.50 -71.73 27.25
CA GLU A 269 121.55 -70.85 27.80
C GLU A 269 121.34 -70.53 29.29
N GLU A 270 120.10 -70.33 29.74
CA GLU A 270 119.79 -70.12 31.17
C GLU A 270 120.11 -71.34 32.04
N MET A 271 119.85 -72.55 31.55
CA MET A 271 120.17 -73.79 32.27
C MET A 271 121.69 -73.97 32.46
N GLN A 272 122.50 -73.58 31.48
CA GLN A 272 123.96 -73.62 31.60
C GLN A 272 124.49 -72.62 32.63
N ARG A 273 123.89 -71.42 32.76
CA ARG A 273 124.29 -70.44 33.79
C ARG A 273 123.96 -70.90 35.21
N GLN A 274 122.85 -71.61 35.41
CA GLN A 274 122.46 -72.08 36.74
C GLN A 274 123.40 -73.17 37.28
N LEU A 275 123.99 -73.99 36.40
CA LEU A 275 124.96 -75.02 36.81
C LEU A 275 126.30 -74.42 37.27
N SER A 276 126.77 -73.32 36.66
CA SER A 276 128.06 -72.72 37.07
C SER A 276 128.00 -72.04 38.44
N ILE A 277 126.84 -71.48 38.81
CA ILE A 277 126.64 -70.81 40.11
C ILE A 277 126.68 -71.82 41.27
N LEU A 278 126.12 -73.02 41.09
CA LEU A 278 126.12 -74.07 42.10
C LEU A 278 127.53 -74.61 42.40
N GLU A 279 128.42 -74.66 41.41
CA GLU A 279 129.80 -75.10 41.62
C GLU A 279 130.65 -74.09 42.40
N GLU A 280 130.39 -72.79 42.25
CA GLU A 280 131.10 -71.74 42.98
C GLU A 280 130.68 -71.66 44.46
N GLU A 281 129.39 -71.89 44.76
CA GLU A 281 128.89 -71.93 46.14
C GLU A 281 129.45 -73.11 46.95
N GLN A 282 129.69 -74.27 46.31
CA GLN A 282 130.28 -75.43 47.00
C GLN A 282 131.72 -75.19 47.42
N ARG A 283 132.54 -74.52 46.59
CA ARG A 283 133.94 -74.22 46.92
C ARG A 283 134.06 -73.24 48.08
N ALA A 284 133.18 -72.23 48.14
CA ALA A 284 133.16 -71.26 49.24
C ALA A 284 132.74 -71.87 50.59
N ALA A 285 131.91 -72.92 50.58
CA ALA A 285 131.45 -73.60 51.79
C ALA A 285 132.54 -74.48 52.43
N GLU A 286 133.48 -75.02 51.65
CA GLU A 286 134.56 -75.87 52.16
C GLU A 286 135.68 -75.07 52.84
N GLU A 287 136.04 -73.90 52.31
CA GLU A 287 137.05 -73.02 52.93
C GLU A 287 136.59 -72.47 54.28
N ARG A 288 135.29 -72.16 54.42
CA ARG A 288 134.71 -71.67 55.67
C ARG A 288 134.73 -72.72 56.80
N LYS A 289 134.63 -74.01 56.47
CA LYS A 289 134.69 -75.11 57.45
C LYS A 289 136.09 -75.30 58.03
N ARG A 290 137.14 -75.16 57.21
CA ARG A 290 138.53 -75.27 57.67
C ARG A 290 138.90 -74.20 58.70
N LEU A 291 138.50 -72.94 58.44
CA LEU A 291 138.82 -71.82 59.33
C LEU A 291 138.15 -71.92 60.72
N ILE A 292 136.95 -72.51 60.79
CA ILE A 292 136.19 -72.69 62.04
C ILE A 292 136.82 -73.80 62.92
N GLN A 293 137.40 -74.83 62.29
CA GLN A 293 137.98 -75.95 63.02
C GLN A 293 139.31 -75.59 63.69
N GLU A 294 140.11 -74.72 63.09
CA GLU A 294 141.37 -74.23 63.67
C GLU A 294 141.14 -73.36 64.93
N GLU A 295 140.16 -72.44 64.89
CA GLU A 295 139.81 -71.62 66.06
C GLU A 295 139.12 -72.42 67.17
N ARG A 296 138.39 -73.50 66.82
CA ARG A 296 137.76 -74.40 67.81
C ARG A 296 138.80 -75.13 68.68
N VAL A 297 139.88 -75.63 68.10
CA VAL A 297 140.93 -76.36 68.85
C VAL A 297 141.72 -75.40 69.75
N ARG A 298 141.94 -74.17 69.30
CA ARG A 298 142.60 -73.11 70.09
C ARG A 298 141.81 -72.76 71.36
N MET A 299 140.49 -72.61 71.26
CA MET A 299 139.63 -72.35 72.43
C MET A 299 139.58 -73.53 73.42
N LEU A 300 139.72 -74.77 72.93
CA LEU A 300 139.72 -75.96 73.78
C LEU A 300 140.99 -76.08 74.64
N GLN A 301 142.16 -75.59 74.19
CA GLN A 301 143.40 -75.67 74.97
C GLN A 301 143.48 -74.63 76.11
N GLU A 302 143.02 -73.40 75.88
CA GLU A 302 143.18 -72.29 76.84
C GLU A 302 142.14 -72.31 77.97
N HIS A 303 140.96 -72.87 77.71
CA HIS A 303 139.83 -72.78 78.64
C HIS A 303 139.38 -74.11 79.24
N ALA A 304 139.90 -75.26 78.78
CA ALA A 304 139.47 -76.57 79.29
C ALA A 304 139.74 -76.78 80.79
N TYR A 305 140.81 -76.22 81.37
CA TYR A 305 141.13 -76.39 82.80
C TYR A 305 140.14 -75.67 83.73
N ASN A 306 139.59 -74.52 83.33
CA ASN A 306 138.72 -73.69 84.17
C ASN A 306 137.22 -74.03 84.06
N LEU A 307 136.86 -74.97 83.18
CA LEU A 307 135.46 -75.35 82.89
C LEU A 307 135.12 -76.77 83.35
N ILE A 308 135.99 -77.38 84.17
CA ILE A 308 135.79 -78.69 84.78
C ILE A 308 134.62 -78.60 85.78
N GLY A 309 133.51 -79.28 85.46
CA GLY A 309 132.28 -79.33 86.28
C GLY A 309 131.04 -78.67 85.66
N TYR A 310 131.21 -77.80 84.65
CA TYR A 310 130.09 -77.04 84.05
C TYR A 310 129.80 -77.40 82.58
N LEU A 311 130.47 -78.42 82.02
CA LEU A 311 130.33 -78.78 80.61
C LEU A 311 129.28 -79.90 80.38
N PRO A 312 128.23 -79.64 79.58
CA PRO A 312 127.23 -80.65 79.21
C PRO A 312 127.82 -81.84 78.45
N LYS A 313 127.32 -83.06 78.70
CA LYS A 313 127.72 -84.28 77.98
C LYS A 313 127.39 -84.16 76.49
N GLY A 314 128.41 -84.17 75.62
CA GLY A 314 128.26 -84.28 74.15
C GLY A 314 128.95 -83.22 73.29
N ILE A 315 129.64 -82.24 73.89
CA ILE A 315 130.28 -81.13 73.14
C ILE A 315 131.69 -81.50 72.66
N LEU A 316 132.34 -82.46 73.32
CA LEU A 316 133.65 -82.97 72.94
C LEU A 316 133.50 -84.01 71.83
N GLN A 317 134.20 -83.81 70.72
CA GLN A 317 134.29 -84.81 69.66
C GLN A 317 135.38 -85.83 70.01
N PRO A 318 135.28 -87.08 69.50
CA PRO A 318 136.24 -88.14 69.84
C PRO A 318 137.71 -87.77 69.54
N ASP A 319 137.95 -86.89 68.56
CA ASP A 319 139.30 -86.43 68.20
C ASP A 319 139.86 -85.36 69.15
N ASP A 320 139.03 -84.77 70.03
CA ASP A 320 139.44 -83.73 70.98
C ASP A 320 140.05 -84.33 72.28
N LEU A 321 139.85 -85.62 72.54
CA LEU A 321 140.28 -86.33 73.77
C LEU A 321 141.81 -86.36 74.06
N PRO A 322 142.72 -86.45 73.07
CA PRO A 322 144.16 -86.49 73.32
C PRO A 322 144.74 -85.18 73.87
N HIS A 323 144.00 -84.08 73.75
CA HIS A 323 144.45 -82.72 74.07
C HIS A 323 143.98 -82.25 75.46
N LEU A 324 143.31 -83.10 76.25
CA LEU A 324 142.85 -82.81 77.60
C LEU A 324 143.64 -83.63 78.65
N ALA A 325 143.85 -83.04 79.84
CA ALA A 325 144.63 -83.63 80.92
C ALA A 325 143.98 -84.92 81.50
N SER A 326 144.82 -85.83 81.99
CA SER A 326 144.50 -87.23 82.37
C SER A 326 143.38 -87.42 83.41
N GLU A 327 142.93 -86.36 84.09
CA GLU A 327 141.90 -86.40 85.12
C GLU A 327 140.46 -86.26 84.54
N VAL A 328 140.32 -85.92 83.25
CA VAL A 328 139.04 -85.58 82.59
C VAL A 328 138.45 -86.75 81.77
N VAL A 329 139.26 -87.75 81.44
CA VAL A 329 138.92 -88.83 80.48
C VAL A 329 137.89 -89.83 81.03
N ASP A 330 137.82 -90.01 82.36
CA ASP A 330 136.99 -91.08 82.96
C ASP A 330 135.49 -90.75 83.05
N LEU A 331 135.07 -89.49 82.82
CA LEU A 331 133.67 -89.06 83.08
C LEU A 331 132.74 -89.06 81.85
N TYR A 332 133.25 -89.13 80.61
CA TYR A 332 132.49 -88.73 79.41
C TYR A 332 132.40 -89.74 78.24
N GLY A 333 132.82 -91.01 78.38
CA GLY A 333 132.70 -92.00 77.29
C GLY A 333 131.41 -92.83 77.28
N GLY A 334 130.44 -92.55 76.39
CA GLY A 334 129.23 -93.41 76.19
C GLY A 334 128.47 -93.21 74.87
N LYS A 335 128.08 -94.31 74.20
CA LYS A 335 127.71 -94.53 72.77
C LYS A 335 126.21 -94.32 72.38
N HIS A 336 125.89 -94.08 71.08
CA HIS A 336 124.65 -94.47 70.32
C HIS A 336 124.71 -93.99 68.83
N LYS A 337 123.71 -94.24 67.94
CA LYS A 337 123.21 -95.41 67.14
C LYS A 337 122.33 -94.80 65.99
N THR A 338 122.08 -95.56 64.92
CA THR A 338 121.59 -95.23 63.54
C THR A 338 120.10 -94.88 63.34
N ASP A 339 119.72 -94.24 62.21
CA ASP A 339 118.49 -94.57 61.43
C ASP A 339 118.40 -93.97 59.99
N VAL A 340 117.54 -94.60 59.16
CA VAL A 340 117.37 -94.59 57.68
C VAL A 340 115.92 -94.22 57.29
N THR A 341 115.67 -93.57 56.13
CA THR A 341 114.48 -93.70 55.22
C THR A 341 114.67 -92.80 53.97
N LYS A 342 114.49 -93.14 52.68
CA LYS A 342 113.48 -93.85 51.82
C LYS A 342 112.43 -92.96 51.11
N THR A 343 111.94 -93.48 49.96
CA THR A 343 110.83 -93.14 49.02
C THR A 343 111.15 -92.23 47.82
N GLU A 344 111.14 -92.64 46.54
CA GLU A 344 110.22 -93.42 45.64
C GLU A 344 109.21 -92.56 44.82
N ASP A 345 109.32 -92.71 43.48
CA ASP A 345 108.32 -92.82 42.39
C ASP A 345 107.07 -91.92 42.27
N CYS A 346 106.78 -91.45 41.03
CA CYS A 346 105.55 -91.78 40.28
C CYS A 346 105.54 -91.29 38.81
N VAL A 347 104.99 -92.12 37.93
CA VAL A 347 104.85 -92.03 36.46
C VAL A 347 103.53 -91.35 36.03
N LYS A 348 103.50 -90.70 34.85
CA LYS A 348 102.42 -90.79 33.85
C LYS A 348 102.90 -90.51 32.44
#